data_AF-A0A950V995-F1
#
_entry.id   AF-A0A950V995-F1
#
_cell.length_a   1.000
_cell.length_b   1.000
_cell.length_c   1.000
_cell.angle_alpha   90.00
_cell.angle_beta   90.00
_cell.angle_gamma   90.00
#
_symmetry.space_group_name_H-M   'P 1'
#
loop_
_entity.id
_entity.type
_entity.pdbx_description
1 polymer ?
#
loop_
_entity_poly.entity_id
_entity_poly.type
_entity_poly.pdbx_seq_one_letter_code
_entity_poly.pdbx_strand_id
1 'polypeptide(L)'
;MKINYWAVLVAAIAAFVFSSVYYSLLANVWRAVDPAATAAAKPSLTKGLIEVGRSIVISFVLAHLFSRLGGRDLKGAVLLALWLWFGFSAMMWVGAIMWEKTPGKSRPSIVEIGL
;
A
#
# COMPACT_ATOMS: atom_id res chain seq x y z
N MET A 1 18.71 -6.06 23.41
CA MET A 1 19.42 -5.90 22.11
C MET A 1 19.30 -4.45 21.68
N LYS A 2 20.39 -3.79 21.29
CA LYS A 2 20.35 -2.39 20.83
C LYS A 2 19.71 -2.35 19.43
N ILE A 3 18.58 -1.67 19.28
CA ILE A 3 18.00 -1.38 17.97
C ILE A 3 18.96 -0.45 17.25
N ASN A 4 19.42 -0.84 16.06
CA ASN A 4 20.24 0.02 15.23
C ASN A 4 19.34 1.03 14.52
N TYR A 5 19.25 2.25 15.06
CA TYR A 5 18.44 3.33 14.51
C TYR A 5 18.83 3.69 13.06
N TRP A 6 20.09 3.51 12.68
CA TRP A 6 20.53 3.67 11.29
C TRP A 6 19.90 2.64 10.35
N ALA A 7 19.78 1.39 10.80
CA ALA A 7 19.12 0.35 10.01
C ALA A 7 17.62 0.64 9.83
N VAL A 8 16.96 1.19 10.86
CA VAL A 8 15.55 1.62 10.79
C VAL A 8 15.38 2.77 9.79
N LEU A 9 16.29 3.75 9.79
CA LEU A 9 16.25 4.87 8.87
C LEU A 9 16.47 4.42 7.42
N VAL A 10 17.47 3.58 7.17
CA VAL A 10 17.75 3.03 5.84
C VAL A 10 16.57 2.19 5.34
N ALA A 11 15.97 1.35 6.21
CA ALA A 11 14.79 0.59 5.88
C ALA A 11 13.58 1.48 5.55
N ALA A 12 13.38 2.57 6.29
CA ALA A 12 12.31 3.53 6.03
C ALA A 12 12.49 4.23 4.67
N ILE A 13 13.71 4.65 4.34
CA ILE A 13 14.02 5.26 3.03
C ILE A 13 13.82 4.23 1.91
N ALA A 14 14.32 3.01 2.07
CA ALA A 14 14.16 1.95 1.08
C ALA A 14 12.67 1.61 0.85
N ALA A 15 11.88 1.52 1.92
CA ALA A 15 10.44 1.27 1.85
C ALA A 15 9.71 2.42 1.13
N PHE A 16 10.08 3.68 1.40
CA PHE A 16 9.50 4.84 0.73
C PHE A 16 9.82 4.85 -0.77
N VAL A 17 11.08 4.59 -1.15
CA VAL A 17 11.49 4.52 -2.56
C VAL A 17 10.78 3.38 -3.26
N PHE A 18 10.73 2.20 -2.65
CA PHE A 18 10.03 1.04 -3.22
C PHE A 18 8.53 1.32 -3.40
N SER A 19 7.87 1.91 -2.40
CA SER A 19 6.47 2.30 -2.46
C SER A 19 6.22 3.33 -3.57
N SER A 20 7.04 4.39 -3.64
CA SER A 20 6.94 5.41 -4.69
C SER A 20 7.09 4.80 -6.08
N VAL A 21 8.07 3.92 -6.28
CA VAL A 21 8.27 3.24 -7.58
C VAL A 21 7.08 2.34 -7.90
N TYR A 22 6.65 1.51 -6.96
CA TYR A 22 5.51 0.60 -7.14
C TYR A 22 4.22 1.34 -7.53
N TYR A 23 3.84 2.37 -6.77
CA TYR A 23 2.64 3.13 -7.06
C TYR A 23 2.78 4.02 -8.31
N SER A 24 3.98 4.50 -8.65
CA SER A 24 4.21 5.26 -9.89
C SER A 24 4.08 4.38 -11.14
N LEU A 25 4.63 3.16 -11.09
CA LEU A 25 4.47 2.17 -12.17
C LEU A 25 3.01 1.78 -12.33
N LEU A 26 2.31 1.51 -11.22
CA LEU A 26 0.90 1.19 -11.26
C LEU A 26 0.08 2.37 -11.79
N ALA A 27 0.38 3.60 -11.36
CA ALA A 27 -0.26 4.81 -11.88
C ALA A 27 -0.05 5.00 -13.39
N ASN A 28 1.09 4.59 -13.96
CA ASN A 28 1.29 4.57 -15.41
C ASN A 28 0.31 3.62 -16.11
N VAL A 29 0.10 2.41 -15.54
CA VAL A 29 -0.85 1.43 -16.08
C VAL A 29 -2.28 1.97 -16.03
N TRP A 30 -2.70 2.54 -14.90
CA TRP A 30 -4.02 3.15 -14.77
C TRP A 30 -4.21 4.34 -15.70
N ARG A 31 -3.17 5.17 -15.91
CA ARG A 31 -3.19 6.25 -16.91
C ARG A 31 -3.42 5.75 -18.33
N ALA A 32 -2.87 4.59 -18.68
CA ALA A 32 -3.06 3.99 -19.99
C ALA A 32 -4.49 3.48 -20.22
N VAL A 33 -5.21 3.12 -19.14
CA VAL A 33 -6.57 2.59 -19.20
C VAL A 33 -7.62 3.70 -19.07
N ASP A 34 -7.39 4.70 -18.22
CA ASP A 34 -8.29 5.85 -18.04
C ASP A 34 -7.49 7.17 -17.85
N PRO A 35 -7.23 7.90 -18.94
CA PRO A 35 -6.53 9.18 -18.91
C PRO A 35 -7.31 10.30 -18.21
N ALA A 36 -8.65 10.24 -18.21
CA ALA A 36 -9.51 11.30 -17.69
C ALA A 36 -9.59 11.23 -16.15
N ALA A 37 -9.65 10.03 -15.57
CA ALA A 37 -9.64 9.83 -14.12
C ALA A 37 -8.31 10.25 -13.46
N THR A 38 -7.21 10.21 -14.22
CA THR A 38 -5.86 10.44 -13.72
C THR A 38 -5.38 11.90 -13.89
N ALA A 39 -5.99 12.66 -14.80
CA ALA A 39 -5.69 14.08 -15.00
C ALA A 39 -6.07 14.98 -13.79
N ALA A 40 -6.99 14.55 -12.94
CA ALA A 40 -7.44 15.30 -11.76
C ALA A 40 -6.50 15.15 -10.54
N ALA A 41 -5.57 14.20 -10.55
CA ALA A 41 -4.72 13.89 -9.41
C ALA A 41 -3.48 14.80 -9.36
N LYS A 42 -3.62 15.99 -8.76
CA LYS A 42 -2.45 16.84 -8.48
C LYS A 42 -1.56 16.23 -7.38
N PRO A 43 -0.23 16.14 -7.60
CA PRO A 43 0.70 15.73 -6.55
C PRO A 43 0.70 16.79 -5.44
N SER A 44 0.22 16.43 -4.25
CA SER A 44 0.27 17.33 -3.09
C SER A 44 1.46 16.98 -2.22
N LEU A 45 2.26 17.99 -1.86
CA LEU A 45 3.43 17.84 -0.99
C LEU A 45 3.03 17.24 0.37
N THR A 46 1.85 17.59 0.87
CA THR A 46 1.27 17.09 2.12
C THR A 46 1.05 15.57 2.08
N LYS A 47 0.56 15.03 0.96
CA LYS A 47 0.39 13.57 0.81
C LYS A 47 1.73 12.86 0.81
N GLY A 48 2.75 13.44 0.17
CA GLY A 48 4.12 12.92 0.21
C GLY A 48 4.70 12.86 1.63
N LEU A 49 4.55 13.93 2.41
CA LEU A 49 4.99 13.97 3.81
C LEU A 49 4.26 12.94 4.69
N ILE A 50 2.95 12.75 4.47
CA ILE A 50 2.17 11.73 5.17
C ILE A 50 2.67 10.32 4.83
N GLU A 51 2.98 10.03 3.56
CA GLU A 51 3.53 8.73 3.15
C GLU A 51 4.91 8.46 3.74
N VAL A 52 5.78 9.48 3.81
CA VAL A 52 7.08 9.36 4.49
C VAL A 52 6.88 9.06 5.97
N GLY A 53 6.01 9.81 6.64
CA GLY A 53 5.69 9.58 8.06
C GLY A 53 5.14 8.18 8.31
N ARG A 54 4.18 7.74 7.48
CA ARG A 54 3.61 6.39 7.53
C ARG A 54 4.69 5.32 7.33
N SER A 55 5.60 5.51 6.37
CA SER A 55 6.70 4.58 6.08
C SER A 55 7.66 4.45 7.27
N ILE A 56 7.95 5.56 7.95
CA ILE A 56 8.77 5.56 9.17
C ILE A 56 8.07 4.78 10.29
N VAL A 57 6.79 5.03 10.53
CA VAL A 57 6.02 4.34 11.58
C VAL A 57 5.98 2.83 11.32
N ILE A 58 5.65 2.41 10.09
CA ILE A 58 5.57 0.99 9.73
C ILE A 58 6.94 0.32 9.89
N SER A 59 8.01 0.93 9.39
CA SER A 59 9.38 0.43 9.54
C SER A 59 9.77 0.28 11.01
N PHE A 60 9.45 1.28 11.83
CA PHE A 60 9.72 1.24 13.28
C PHE A 60 8.96 0.11 13.98
N VAL A 61 7.67 -0.07 13.69
CA VAL A 61 6.86 -1.14 14.27
C VAL A 61 7.40 -2.51 13.88
N LEU A 62 7.73 -2.72 12.59
CA LEU A 62 8.33 -3.96 12.10
C LEU A 62 9.68 -4.25 12.76
N ALA A 63 10.55 -3.24 12.86
CA ALA A 63 11.85 -3.38 13.53
C ALA A 63 11.69 -3.72 15.02
N HIS A 64 10.73 -3.08 15.70
CA HIS A 64 10.42 -3.38 17.10
C HIS A 64 9.94 -4.82 17.24
N LEU A 65 8.97 -5.24 16.43
CA LEU A 65 8.41 -6.59 16.47
C LEU A 65 9.47 -7.65 16.16
N PHE A 66 10.28 -7.43 15.12
CA PHE A 66 11.38 -8.31 14.74
C PHE A 66 12.42 -8.45 15.87
N SER A 67 12.76 -7.34 16.54
CA SER A 67 13.69 -7.37 17.69
C SER A 67 13.14 -8.14 18.89
N ARG A 68 11.81 -8.09 19.10
CA ARG A 68 11.13 -8.80 20.21
C ARG A 68 10.97 -10.29 19.93
N LEU A 69 10.84 -10.66 18.65
CA LEU A 69 10.81 -12.04 18.18
C LEU A 69 12.21 -12.71 18.18
N GLY A 70 13.26 -11.99 18.60
CA GLY A 70 14.62 -12.52 18.67
C GLY A 70 15.30 -12.62 17.29
N GLY A 71 14.73 -12.00 16.27
CA GLY A 71 15.27 -12.00 14.92
C GLY A 71 16.62 -11.30 14.85
N ARG A 72 17.62 -11.98 14.28
CA ARG A 72 18.99 -11.44 14.10
C ARG A 72 19.38 -11.25 12.63
N ASP A 73 18.60 -11.83 11.71
CA ASP A 73 18.98 -11.92 10.30
C ASP A 73 18.06 -11.11 9.38
N LEU A 74 18.66 -10.43 8.40
CA LEU A 74 17.93 -9.64 7.40
C LEU A 74 16.87 -10.48 6.65
N LYS A 75 17.19 -11.74 6.33
CA LYS A 75 16.25 -12.66 5.68
C LYS A 75 14.98 -12.85 6.50
N GLY A 76 15.12 -13.04 7.82
CA GLY A 76 13.98 -13.19 8.73
C GLY A 76 13.12 -11.94 8.81
N ALA A 77 13.73 -10.76 8.79
CA ALA A 77 13.02 -9.49 8.82
C ALA A 77 12.17 -9.29 7.55
N VAL A 78 12.74 -9.59 6.38
CA VAL A 78 12.04 -9.49 5.09
C VAL A 78 10.90 -10.51 5.02
N LEU A 79 11.13 -11.76 5.44
CA LEU A 79 10.09 -12.80 5.49
C LEU A 79 8.93 -12.40 6.41
N LEU A 80 9.22 -11.87 7.60
CA LEU A 80 8.20 -11.41 8.54
C LEU A 80 7.37 -10.26 7.94
N ALA A 81 8.02 -9.29 7.32
CA ALA A 81 7.34 -8.17 6.65
C ALA A 81 6.43 -8.65 5.51
N LEU A 82 6.89 -9.62 4.70
CA LEU A 82 6.08 -10.22 3.64
C LEU A 82 4.86 -10.97 4.19
N TRP A 83 5.04 -11.79 5.22
CA TRP A 83 3.93 -12.51 5.85
C TRP A 83 2.87 -11.56 6.43
N LEU A 84 3.30 -10.49 7.10
CA LEU A 84 2.39 -9.45 7.62
C LEU A 84 1.64 -8.76 6.48
N TRP A 85 2.35 -8.38 5.41
CA TRP A 85 1.74 -7.77 4.24
C TRP A 85 0.63 -8.64 3.62
N PHE A 86 0.94 -9.92 3.38
CA PHE A 86 -0.03 -10.86 2.82
C PHE A 86 -1.20 -11.10 3.78
N GLY A 87 -0.95 -11.27 5.08
CA GLY A 87 -2.01 -11.48 6.07
C GLY A 87 -2.99 -10.30 6.14
N PHE A 88 -2.47 -9.07 6.22
CA PHE A 88 -3.32 -7.88 6.23
C PHE A 88 -4.06 -7.67 4.92
N SER A 89 -3.38 -7.84 3.77
CA SER A 89 -4.01 -7.70 2.46
C SER A 89 -5.11 -8.73 2.30
N ALA A 90 -4.83 -10.02 2.54
CA ALA A 90 -5.83 -11.08 2.45
C ALA A 90 -7.04 -10.79 3.33
N MET A 91 -6.84 -10.33 4.57
CA MET A 91 -7.94 -9.95 5.46
C MET A 91 -8.77 -8.79 4.89
N MET A 92 -8.13 -7.75 4.33
CA MET A 92 -8.80 -6.62 3.70
C MET A 92 -9.62 -7.06 2.48
N TRP A 93 -9.05 -7.91 1.62
CA TRP A 93 -9.75 -8.47 0.46
C TRP A 93 -10.92 -9.36 0.86
N VAL A 94 -10.76 -10.22 1.88
CA VAL A 94 -11.85 -11.05 2.41
C VAL A 94 -12.96 -10.16 2.99
N GLY A 95 -12.60 -9.09 3.71
CA GLY A 95 -13.55 -8.10 4.20
C GLY A 95 -14.33 -7.42 3.07
N ALA A 96 -13.63 -6.98 2.03
CA ALA A 96 -14.26 -6.39 0.84
C ALA A 96 -15.20 -7.39 0.15
N ILE A 97 -14.77 -8.63 -0.10
CA ILE A 97 -15.60 -9.64 -0.79
C ILE A 97 -16.82 -10.05 0.05
N MET A 98 -16.67 -10.15 1.37
CA MET A 98 -17.75 -10.55 2.28
C MET A 98 -18.80 -9.44 2.46
N TRP A 99 -18.37 -8.17 2.50
CA TRP A 99 -19.26 -7.04 2.83
C TRP A 99 -19.68 -6.21 1.62
N GLU A 100 -18.84 -6.07 0.60
CA GLU A 100 -19.23 -5.50 -0.69
C GLU A 100 -19.84 -6.61 -1.54
N LYS A 101 -21.16 -6.76 -1.42
CA LYS A 101 -21.96 -7.32 -2.53
C LYS A 101 -21.67 -6.47 -3.76
N THR A 102 -20.80 -6.93 -4.65
CA THR A 102 -20.75 -6.45 -6.03
C THR A 102 -22.18 -6.40 -6.56
N PRO A 103 -22.76 -5.23 -6.89
CA PRO A 103 -23.96 -5.22 -7.71
C PRO A 103 -23.49 -5.64 -9.10
N GLY A 104 -23.57 -6.94 -9.36
CA GLY A 104 -23.53 -7.47 -10.71
C GLY A 104 -24.57 -6.74 -11.54
N LYS A 105 -24.10 -6.03 -12.56
CA LYS A 105 -24.77 -5.80 -13.84
C LYS A 105 -26.32 -5.68 -13.78
N SER A 106 -26.81 -4.45 -13.69
CA SER A 106 -27.94 -3.98 -14.49
C SER A 106 -28.03 -2.47 -14.40
N ARG A 107 -27.28 -1.76 -15.26
CA ARG A 107 -27.68 -0.40 -15.65
C ARG A 107 -28.86 -0.58 -16.61
N PRO A 108 -30.11 -0.23 -16.25
CA PRO A 108 -31.17 -0.22 -17.24
C PRO A 108 -30.76 0.75 -18.35
N SER A 109 -30.89 0.27 -19.57
CA SER A 109 -30.60 0.98 -20.80
C SER A 109 -31.28 2.35 -20.82
N ILE A 110 -30.48 3.39 -21.09
CA ILE A 110 -30.93 4.72 -21.56
C ILE A 110 -31.51 4.53 -22.98
N VAL A 111 -32.60 3.75 -23.08
CA VAL A 111 -33.37 3.49 -24.30
C VAL A 111 -34.85 3.85 -24.07
N GLU A 112 -35.26 4.15 -22.83
CA GLU A 112 -36.67 4.30 -22.48
C GLU A 112 -37.15 5.74 -22.16
N ILE A 113 -36.39 6.78 -22.52
CA ILE A 113 -36.86 8.17 -22.37
C ILE A 113 -36.73 8.97 -23.67
N GLY A 114 -37.07 8.30 -24.78
CA GLY A 114 -37.52 8.94 -26.00
C GLY A 114 -39.01 8.68 -26.17
N LEU A 115 -39.83 9.44 -25.43
CA LEU A 115 -41.21 9.85 -25.74
C LEU A 115 -41.72 10.79 -24.64
#